data_AF-A0A0S7BXV9-F1
#
_entry.id   AF-A0A0S7BXV9-F1
#
_cell.length_a   1.000
_cell.length_b   1.000
_cell.length_c   1.000
_cell.angle_alpha   90.00
_cell.angle_beta   90.00
_cell.angle_gamma   90.00
#
_symmetry.space_group_name_H-M   'P 1'
#
loop_
_entity.id
_entity.type
_entity.pdbx_description
1 polymer ?
#
loop_
_entity_poly.entity_id
_entity_poly.type
_entity_poly.pdbx_seq_one_letter_code
_entity_poly.pdbx_strand_id
1 'polypeptide(L)'
;MINFMDVFTDAQQWLKLFRHDLADAPWTLIIAGWVLLYLLFLPFYFPGKEQVEAGKIKQNLMFQGLLTGVLSGLLTGVIFAIAPVLVLVWLWITLVPAMLGFISGLLRIVTTGKGNVMDNALRILAGNFYIEPGQPLLRGIQQGLGRQFWEQPQTLLGNAVAHLLNSVWLFEKTIAGGGATFMQGKVPMANGVTFGSFILVNDMGGPVVEKMLVPGRQSPLLKLLRHEYGHYLQNRESGWLYLFKYGIPSAGMIVWPEKDAEFRSDRHLLIQNGTTPLFKSYGNTYQKIKPAWWEFALMIIAITAAALWGGPAAGAGAWLMTAGVIAAFNLKNR
;
A
#
# COMPACT_ATOMS: atom_id res chain seq x y z
N MET A 1 18.62 -8.68 38.89
CA MET A 1 17.72 -9.85 38.84
C MET A 1 16.33 -9.30 38.57
N ILE A 2 15.62 -9.76 37.53
CA ILE A 2 14.27 -9.25 37.23
C ILE A 2 13.34 -9.72 38.33
N ASN A 3 12.67 -8.80 39.01
CA ASN A 3 11.62 -9.14 39.96
C ASN A 3 10.33 -9.39 39.19
N PHE A 4 9.99 -10.67 39.01
CA PHE A 4 8.77 -11.07 38.30
C PHE A 4 7.49 -10.52 38.93
N MET A 5 7.50 -10.22 40.23
CA MET A 5 6.34 -9.62 40.91
C MET A 5 6.12 -8.16 40.50
N ASP A 6 7.19 -7.41 40.24
CA ASP A 6 7.09 -6.02 39.79
C ASP A 6 6.56 -5.98 38.35
N VAL A 7 7.12 -6.81 37.47
CA VAL A 7 6.64 -6.95 36.08
C VAL A 7 5.16 -7.36 36.03
N PHE A 8 4.75 -8.30 36.89
CA PHE A 8 3.35 -8.73 36.97
C PHE A 8 2.42 -7.61 37.46
N THR A 9 2.85 -6.85 38.48
CA THR A 9 2.07 -5.73 39.02
C THR A 9 1.94 -4.61 37.99
N ASP A 10 3.02 -4.27 37.29
CA ASP A 10 3.03 -3.29 36.20
C ASP A 10 2.12 -3.74 35.06
N ALA A 11 2.15 -5.02 34.68
CA ALA A 11 1.25 -5.56 33.67
C ALA A 11 -0.23 -5.47 34.08
N GLN A 12 -0.55 -5.70 35.36
CA GLN A 12 -1.92 -5.53 35.87
C GLN A 12 -2.38 -4.08 35.86
N GLN A 13 -1.52 -3.13 36.24
CA GLN A 13 -1.82 -1.71 36.17
C GLN A 13 -2.00 -1.25 34.73
N TRP A 14 -1.09 -1.66 33.84
CA TRP A 14 -1.20 -1.41 32.41
C TRP A 14 -2.50 -1.98 31.84
N LEU A 15 -2.92 -3.18 32.24
CA LEU A 15 -4.18 -3.77 31.78
C LEU A 15 -5.41 -2.95 32.25
N LYS A 16 -5.36 -2.36 33.45
CA LYS A 16 -6.44 -1.49 33.94
C LYS A 16 -6.49 -0.17 33.16
N LEU A 17 -5.34 0.46 32.94
CA LEU A 17 -5.22 1.67 32.12
C LEU A 17 -5.65 1.40 30.68
N PHE A 18 -5.16 0.33 30.07
CA PHE A 18 -5.54 -0.08 28.73
C PHE A 18 -7.05 -0.32 28.61
N ARG A 19 -7.70 -0.96 29.60
CA ARG A 19 -9.16 -1.11 29.60
C ARG A 19 -9.90 0.23 29.65
N HIS A 20 -9.37 1.18 30.43
CA HIS A 20 -9.92 2.53 30.51
C HIS A 20 -9.74 3.28 29.19
N ASP A 21 -8.53 3.31 28.63
CA ASP A 21 -8.23 3.95 27.34
C ASP A 21 -8.99 3.31 26.18
N LEU A 22 -9.19 1.99 26.23
CA LEU A 22 -10.02 1.26 25.29
C LEU A 22 -11.50 1.64 25.44
N ALA A 23 -12.00 1.88 26.64
CA ALA A 23 -13.38 2.32 26.86
C ALA A 23 -13.61 3.77 26.40
N ASP A 24 -12.61 4.63 26.58
CA ASP A 24 -12.67 6.05 26.23
C ASP A 24 -12.38 6.35 24.76
N ALA A 25 -11.87 5.37 24.01
CA ALA A 25 -11.65 5.54 22.59
C ALA A 25 -12.97 5.93 21.88
N PRO A 26 -12.96 6.90 20.96
CA PRO A 26 -14.16 7.39 20.29
C PRO A 26 -14.64 6.41 19.20
N TRP A 27 -15.01 5.19 19.60
CA TRP A 27 -15.30 4.05 18.73
C TRP A 27 -16.30 4.38 17.62
N THR A 28 -17.40 5.04 17.98
CA THR A 28 -18.43 5.41 17.01
C THR A 28 -17.87 6.30 15.91
N LEU A 29 -17.04 7.29 16.25
CA LEU A 29 -16.40 8.18 15.26
C LEU A 29 -15.37 7.44 14.42
N ILE A 30 -14.52 6.61 15.04
CA ILE A 30 -13.49 5.85 14.34
C ILE A 30 -14.12 4.87 13.35
N ILE A 31 -15.08 4.06 13.80
CA ILE A 31 -15.76 3.06 12.98
C ILE A 31 -16.58 3.74 11.87
N ALA A 32 -17.38 4.75 12.22
CA ALA A 32 -18.17 5.47 11.22
C ALA A 32 -17.26 6.14 10.17
N GLY A 33 -16.16 6.75 10.59
CA GLY A 33 -15.18 7.36 9.69
C GLY A 33 -14.62 6.36 8.69
N TRP A 34 -14.16 5.18 9.14
CA TRP A 34 -13.67 4.14 8.25
C TRP A 34 -14.73 3.59 7.30
N VAL A 35 -15.94 3.31 7.79
CA VAL A 35 -17.05 2.86 6.94
C VAL A 35 -17.36 3.89 5.87
N LEU A 36 -17.45 5.18 6.25
CA LEU A 36 -17.72 6.26 5.32
C LEU A 36 -16.62 6.36 4.25
N LEU A 37 -15.34 6.27 4.62
CA LEU A 37 -14.23 6.33 3.66
C LEU A 37 -14.31 5.19 2.64
N TYR A 38 -14.52 3.95 3.08
CA TYR A 38 -14.62 2.81 2.15
C TYR A 38 -15.85 2.92 1.23
N LEU A 39 -16.98 3.44 1.70
CA LEU A 39 -18.19 3.58 0.90
C LEU A 39 -18.15 4.79 -0.04
N LEU A 40 -17.60 5.92 0.42
CA LEU A 40 -17.50 7.16 -0.34
C LEU A 40 -16.65 6.99 -1.60
N PHE A 41 -15.59 6.18 -1.54
CA PHE A 41 -14.66 6.02 -2.65
C PHE A 41 -15.02 4.91 -3.65
N LEU A 42 -16.06 4.11 -3.39
CA LEU A 42 -16.54 3.07 -4.32
C LEU A 42 -16.73 3.54 -5.78
N PRO A 43 -17.25 4.75 -6.07
CA PRO A 43 -17.43 5.20 -7.45
C PRO A 43 -16.12 5.29 -8.24
N PHE A 44 -14.97 5.48 -7.57
CA PHE A 44 -13.67 5.59 -8.22
C PHE A 44 -13.08 4.24 -8.64
N TYR A 45 -13.74 3.11 -8.31
CA TYR A 45 -13.19 1.77 -8.51
C TYR A 45 -13.46 1.22 -9.93
N PHE A 46 -14.29 1.92 -10.71
CA PHE A 46 -14.75 1.48 -12.03
C PHE A 46 -14.25 2.40 -13.16
N PRO A 47 -13.05 2.16 -13.71
CA PRO A 47 -12.69 2.75 -14.99
C PRO A 47 -13.41 1.99 -16.13
N GLY A 48 -14.53 2.55 -16.61
CA GLY A 48 -15.07 2.32 -17.96
C GLY A 48 -15.56 0.91 -18.33
N LYS A 49 -16.48 0.29 -17.57
CA LYS A 49 -17.21 -0.91 -18.04
C LYS A 49 -18.73 -0.68 -18.17
N GLU A 50 -19.27 -1.18 -19.27
CA GLU A 50 -20.68 -1.19 -19.68
C GLU A 50 -21.59 -1.95 -18.69
N GLN A 51 -22.85 -1.52 -18.63
CA GLN A 51 -23.73 -1.52 -17.47
C GLN A 51 -24.64 -2.77 -17.26
N VAL A 52 -24.16 -4.02 -17.38
CA VAL A 52 -25.07 -5.18 -17.11
C VAL A 52 -24.57 -6.15 -16.04
N GLU A 53 -23.26 -6.41 -15.91
CA GLU A 53 -22.68 -7.16 -14.77
C GLU A 53 -22.42 -6.30 -13.52
N ALA A 54 -22.68 -4.99 -13.62
CA ALA A 54 -22.32 -4.01 -12.60
C ALA A 54 -23.09 -4.16 -11.28
N GLY A 55 -24.32 -4.68 -11.29
CA GLY A 55 -25.17 -4.73 -10.09
C GLY A 55 -24.63 -5.63 -8.98
N LYS A 56 -24.36 -6.91 -9.30
CA LYS A 56 -23.85 -7.90 -8.33
C LYS A 56 -22.42 -7.58 -7.90
N ILE A 57 -21.59 -7.10 -8.82
CA ILE A 57 -20.23 -6.65 -8.52
C ILE A 57 -20.28 -5.46 -7.56
N LYS A 58 -21.16 -4.47 -7.81
CA LYS A 58 -21.33 -3.30 -6.94
C LYS A 58 -21.86 -3.68 -5.55
N GLN A 59 -22.83 -4.59 -5.45
CA GLN A 59 -23.35 -5.04 -4.16
C GLN A 59 -22.28 -5.76 -3.32
N ASN A 60 -21.54 -6.68 -3.93
CA ASN A 60 -20.45 -7.37 -3.25
C ASN A 60 -19.36 -6.39 -2.79
N LEU A 61 -19.04 -5.40 -3.62
CA LEU A 61 -18.03 -4.40 -3.32
C LEU A 61 -18.47 -3.45 -2.20
N MET A 62 -19.75 -3.05 -2.17
CA MET A 62 -20.33 -2.30 -1.05
C MET A 62 -20.25 -3.09 0.25
N PHE A 63 -20.59 -4.38 0.22
CA PHE A 63 -20.54 -5.22 1.41
C PHE A 63 -19.10 -5.46 1.88
N GLN A 64 -18.17 -5.68 0.95
CA GLN A 64 -16.73 -5.73 1.23
C GLN A 64 -16.25 -4.42 1.86
N GLY A 65 -16.61 -3.27 1.29
CA GLY A 65 -16.25 -1.95 1.81
C GLY A 65 -16.80 -1.70 3.21
N LEU A 66 -18.06 -2.06 3.46
CA LEU A 66 -18.69 -1.95 4.79
C LEU A 66 -17.94 -2.80 5.83
N LEU A 67 -17.75 -4.09 5.57
CA LEU A 67 -17.08 -4.99 6.51
C LEU A 67 -15.61 -4.61 6.72
N THR A 68 -14.92 -4.23 5.65
CA THR A 68 -13.54 -3.74 5.75
C THR A 68 -13.49 -2.46 6.59
N GLY A 69 -14.42 -1.52 6.38
CA GLY A 69 -14.51 -0.30 7.17
C GLY A 69 -14.75 -0.57 8.65
N VAL A 70 -15.66 -1.48 9.00
CA VAL A 70 -15.89 -1.89 10.39
C VAL A 70 -14.62 -2.51 11.00
N LEU A 71 -14.00 -3.46 10.32
CA LEU A 71 -12.80 -4.14 10.80
C LEU A 71 -11.59 -3.19 10.92
N SER A 72 -11.40 -2.30 9.94
CA SER A 72 -10.39 -1.25 9.99
C SER A 72 -10.66 -0.28 11.13
N GLY A 73 -11.91 0.08 11.38
CA GLY A 73 -12.31 0.91 12.51
C GLY A 73 -12.00 0.25 13.86
N LEU A 74 -12.32 -1.04 14.01
CA LEU A 74 -12.01 -1.80 15.21
C LEU A 74 -10.50 -1.88 15.46
N LEU A 75 -9.71 -2.25 14.45
CA LEU A 75 -8.26 -2.32 14.56
C LEU A 75 -7.65 -0.94 14.86
N THR A 76 -8.11 0.11 14.18
CA THR A 76 -7.63 1.47 14.43
C THR A 76 -7.97 1.96 15.82
N GLY A 77 -9.16 1.63 16.35
CA GLY A 77 -9.54 1.99 17.71
C GLY A 77 -8.67 1.28 18.77
N VAL A 78 -8.31 0.01 18.54
CA VAL A 78 -7.33 -0.69 19.40
C VAL A 78 -5.96 0.00 19.33
N ILE A 79 -5.48 0.32 18.13
CA ILE A 79 -4.20 1.04 17.96
C ILE A 79 -4.28 2.42 18.61
N PHE A 80 -5.41 3.12 18.51
CA PHE A 80 -5.62 4.43 19.13
C PHE A 80 -5.58 4.35 20.66
N ALA A 81 -6.18 3.33 21.26
CA ALA A 81 -6.13 3.11 22.70
C ALA A 81 -4.71 2.80 23.21
N ILE A 82 -3.89 2.11 22.41
CA ILE A 82 -2.51 1.74 22.78
C ILE A 82 -1.51 2.88 22.49
N ALA A 83 -1.67 3.51 21.32
CA ALA A 83 -0.69 4.42 20.74
C ALA A 83 -1.38 5.49 19.87
N PRO A 84 -2.12 6.43 20.47
CA PRO A 84 -2.91 7.42 19.74
C PRO A 84 -2.04 8.29 18.81
N VAL A 85 -0.81 8.59 19.24
CA VAL A 85 0.17 9.35 18.44
C VAL A 85 0.46 8.67 17.11
N LEU A 86 0.54 7.33 17.04
CA LEU A 86 0.78 6.62 15.77
C LEU A 86 -0.37 6.81 14.79
N VAL A 87 -1.62 6.77 15.29
CA VAL A 87 -2.81 7.04 14.46
C VAL A 87 -2.83 8.49 13.99
N LEU A 88 -2.48 9.44 14.86
CA LEU A 88 -2.41 10.86 14.48
C LEU A 88 -1.33 11.12 13.42
N VAL A 89 -0.14 10.53 13.56
CA VAL A 89 0.94 10.62 12.57
C VAL A 89 0.51 9.97 11.26
N TRP A 90 -0.14 8.81 11.31
CA TRP A 90 -0.70 8.15 10.14
C TRP A 90 -1.69 9.07 9.40
N LEU A 91 -2.69 9.61 10.11
CA LEU A 91 -3.65 10.55 9.55
C LEU A 91 -2.96 11.79 8.97
N TRP A 92 -1.94 12.33 9.64
CA TRP A 92 -1.20 13.49 9.17
C TRP A 92 -0.47 13.21 7.84
N ILE A 93 0.24 12.08 7.75
CA ILE A 93 0.95 11.66 6.53
C ILE A 93 -0.03 11.39 5.37
N THR A 94 -1.24 10.93 5.66
CA THR A 94 -2.27 10.72 4.62
C THR A 94 -2.92 12.04 4.18
N LEU A 95 -3.40 12.84 5.14
CA LEU A 95 -4.30 13.96 4.88
C LEU A 95 -3.57 15.25 4.49
N VAL A 96 -2.39 15.53 5.06
CA VAL A 96 -1.66 16.78 4.72
C VAL A 96 -1.25 16.82 3.25
N PRO A 97 -0.62 15.77 2.68
CA PRO A 97 -0.37 15.73 1.25
C PRO A 97 -1.66 15.77 0.43
N ALA A 98 -2.73 15.09 0.88
CA ALA A 98 -4.01 15.13 0.19
C ALA A 98 -4.59 16.55 0.08
N MET A 99 -4.55 17.32 1.17
CA MET A 99 -4.95 18.73 1.17
C MET A 99 -4.13 19.57 0.19
N LEU A 100 -2.81 19.38 0.14
CA LEU A 100 -1.95 20.06 -0.84
C LEU A 100 -2.34 19.71 -2.28
N GLY A 101 -2.64 18.43 -2.54
CA GLY A 101 -3.13 17.96 -3.83
C GLY A 101 -4.46 18.60 -4.23
N PHE A 102 -5.41 18.72 -3.29
CA PHE A 102 -6.71 19.36 -3.54
C PHE A 102 -6.57 20.87 -3.77
N ILE A 103 -5.78 21.57 -2.95
CA ILE A 103 -5.52 23.00 -3.12
C ILE A 103 -4.89 23.28 -4.49
N SER A 104 -3.88 22.49 -4.87
CA SER A 104 -3.26 22.61 -6.19
C SER A 104 -4.22 22.27 -7.34
N GLY A 105 -5.10 21.29 -7.14
CA GLY A 105 -6.16 20.94 -8.09
C GLY A 105 -7.13 22.10 -8.31
N LEU A 106 -7.60 22.73 -7.24
CA LEU A 106 -8.44 23.94 -7.32
C LEU A 106 -7.71 25.08 -8.03
N LEU A 107 -6.45 25.31 -7.69
CA LEU A 107 -5.62 26.33 -8.34
C LEU A 107 -5.51 26.08 -9.85
N ARG A 108 -5.27 24.82 -10.28
CA ARG A 108 -5.17 24.49 -11.71
C ARG A 108 -6.49 24.68 -12.45
N ILE A 109 -7.62 24.38 -11.81
CA ILE A 109 -8.96 24.64 -12.37
C ILE A 109 -9.14 26.15 -12.58
N VAL A 110 -8.87 26.96 -11.55
CA VAL A 110 -9.06 28.42 -11.62
C VAL A 110 -8.11 29.07 -12.65
N THR A 111 -6.86 28.61 -12.72
CA THR A 111 -5.83 29.24 -13.58
C THR A 111 -5.83 28.76 -15.02
N THR A 112 -6.20 27.49 -15.27
CA THR A 112 -6.08 26.87 -16.60
C THR A 112 -7.35 26.20 -17.11
N GLY A 113 -8.40 26.12 -16.28
CA GLY A 113 -9.64 25.38 -16.60
C GLY A 113 -9.50 23.86 -16.56
N LYS A 114 -8.31 23.30 -16.28
CA LYS A 114 -8.05 21.85 -16.31
C LYS A 114 -8.28 21.20 -14.95
N GLY A 115 -9.19 20.23 -14.89
CA GLY A 115 -9.55 19.50 -13.66
C GLY A 115 -8.76 18.22 -13.37
N ASN A 116 -7.79 17.85 -14.21
CA ASN A 116 -7.07 16.58 -14.10
C ASN A 116 -6.31 16.43 -12.76
N VAL A 117 -5.74 17.51 -12.21
CA VAL A 117 -5.03 17.45 -10.91
C VAL A 117 -5.99 17.21 -9.76
N MET A 118 -7.19 17.78 -9.81
CA MET A 118 -8.23 17.51 -8.81
C MET A 118 -8.72 16.06 -8.91
N ASP A 119 -9.00 15.57 -10.13
CA ASP A 119 -9.40 14.18 -10.35
C ASP A 119 -8.30 13.20 -9.86
N ASN A 120 -7.04 13.47 -10.19
CA ASN A 120 -5.92 12.67 -9.72
C ASN A 120 -5.79 12.70 -8.19
N ALA A 121 -5.97 13.87 -7.54
CA ALA A 121 -5.94 13.97 -6.08
C ALA A 121 -7.03 13.12 -5.43
N LEU A 122 -8.26 13.15 -5.95
CA LEU A 122 -9.36 12.32 -5.47
C LEU A 122 -9.06 10.83 -5.64
N ARG A 123 -8.53 10.43 -6.81
CA ARG A 123 -8.18 9.03 -7.10
C ARG A 123 -7.00 8.51 -6.28
N ILE A 124 -6.02 9.37 -5.98
CA ILE A 124 -4.91 9.01 -5.09
C ILE A 124 -5.44 8.74 -3.69
N LEU A 125 -6.25 9.65 -3.14
CA LEU A 125 -6.86 9.46 -1.83
C LEU A 125 -7.75 8.20 -1.80
N ALA A 126 -8.59 8.00 -2.83
CA ALA A 126 -9.40 6.80 -3.01
C ALA A 126 -8.56 5.52 -3.10
N GLY A 127 -7.34 5.60 -3.62
CA GLY A 127 -6.39 4.50 -3.71
C GLY A 127 -6.07 3.86 -2.37
N ASN A 128 -6.13 4.62 -1.26
CA ASN A 128 -5.98 4.05 0.07
C ASN A 128 -7.11 3.06 0.41
N PHE A 129 -8.29 3.17 -0.19
CA PHE A 129 -9.47 2.36 0.15
C PHE A 129 -9.88 1.38 -0.96
N TYR A 130 -9.25 1.47 -2.13
CA TYR A 130 -9.55 0.68 -3.33
C TYR A 130 -9.60 -0.85 -3.09
N ILE A 131 -10.78 -1.47 -3.22
CA ILE A 131 -10.90 -2.92 -3.26
C ILE A 131 -11.10 -3.31 -4.72
N GLU A 132 -10.35 -4.30 -5.20
CA GLU A 132 -10.42 -4.74 -6.58
C GLU A 132 -11.81 -5.33 -6.89
N PRO A 133 -12.53 -4.78 -7.88
CA PRO A 133 -13.84 -5.30 -8.27
C PRO A 133 -13.76 -6.76 -8.73
N GLY A 134 -14.74 -7.56 -8.32
CA GLY A 134 -14.84 -8.98 -8.71
C GLY A 134 -14.08 -9.96 -7.81
N GLN A 135 -13.37 -9.47 -6.78
CA GLN A 135 -12.79 -10.35 -5.77
C GLN A 135 -13.86 -11.08 -4.94
N PRO A 136 -13.62 -12.34 -4.52
CA PRO A 136 -14.43 -12.98 -3.48
C PRO A 136 -14.47 -12.16 -2.19
N LEU A 137 -15.56 -12.25 -1.43
CA LEU A 137 -15.81 -11.48 -0.20
C LEU A 137 -14.58 -11.41 0.73
N LEU A 138 -14.05 -12.56 1.15
CA LEU A 138 -12.93 -12.63 2.09
C LEU A 138 -11.63 -12.05 1.49
N ARG A 139 -11.40 -12.24 0.18
CA ARG A 139 -10.20 -11.69 -0.49
C ARG A 139 -10.27 -10.18 -0.61
N GLY A 140 -11.45 -9.62 -0.88
CA GLY A 140 -11.67 -8.17 -0.92
C GLY A 140 -11.42 -7.53 0.46
N ILE A 141 -11.97 -8.14 1.51
CA ILE A 141 -11.75 -7.69 2.90
C ILE A 141 -10.26 -7.78 3.27
N GLN A 142 -9.61 -8.91 2.97
CA GLN A 142 -8.18 -9.09 3.23
C GLN A 142 -7.32 -8.07 2.47
N GLN A 143 -7.69 -7.72 1.23
CA GLN A 143 -6.99 -6.70 0.46
C GLN A 143 -7.13 -5.32 1.12
N GLY A 144 -8.33 -4.94 1.53
CA GLY A 144 -8.57 -3.66 2.19
C GLY A 144 -7.82 -3.56 3.53
N LEU A 145 -7.93 -4.57 4.39
CA LEU A 145 -7.16 -4.64 5.65
C LEU A 145 -5.66 -4.68 5.40
N GLY A 146 -5.23 -5.45 4.40
CA GLY A 146 -3.83 -5.57 4.01
C GLY A 146 -3.24 -4.21 3.66
N ARG A 147 -3.94 -3.40 2.87
CA ARG A 147 -3.45 -2.07 2.52
C ARG A 147 -3.27 -1.15 3.73
N GLN A 148 -4.17 -1.21 4.70
CA GLN A 148 -4.10 -0.33 5.87
C GLN A 148 -3.03 -0.74 6.88
N PHE A 149 -2.84 -2.04 7.11
CA PHE A 149 -2.03 -2.53 8.23
C PHE A 149 -0.85 -3.39 7.81
N TRP A 150 -0.97 -4.13 6.71
CA TRP A 150 0.07 -5.06 6.26
C TRP A 150 1.08 -4.39 5.34
N GLU A 151 0.62 -3.59 4.38
CA GLU A 151 1.44 -2.94 3.34
C GLU A 151 2.08 -1.62 3.80
N GLN A 152 2.15 -1.37 5.10
CA GLN A 152 2.77 -0.17 5.68
C GLN A 152 4.24 -0.43 6.04
N PRO A 153 5.12 0.59 5.98
CA PRO A 153 4.85 2.01 5.76
C PRO A 153 4.84 2.45 4.27
N GLN A 154 5.17 1.55 3.34
CA GLN A 154 5.35 1.91 1.94
C GLN A 154 4.07 2.45 1.28
N THR A 155 2.88 1.95 1.60
CA THR A 155 1.63 2.51 1.06
C THR A 155 1.43 3.96 1.50
N LEU A 156 1.74 4.29 2.75
CA LEU A 156 1.68 5.66 3.26
C LEU A 156 2.62 6.60 2.52
N LEU A 157 3.87 6.17 2.33
CA LEU A 157 4.85 6.93 1.56
C LEU A 157 4.39 7.11 0.11
N GLY A 158 3.81 6.08 -0.49
CA GLY A 158 3.24 6.12 -1.83
C GLY A 158 2.15 7.15 -1.98
N ASN A 159 1.18 7.18 -1.05
CA ASN A 159 0.13 8.20 -1.01
C ASN A 159 0.71 9.62 -0.90
N ALA A 160 1.64 9.82 0.04
CA ALA A 160 2.25 11.13 0.27
C ALA A 160 3.02 11.62 -0.96
N VAL A 161 3.91 10.79 -1.51
CA VAL A 161 4.69 11.13 -2.72
C VAL A 161 3.77 11.37 -3.91
N ALA A 162 2.73 10.56 -4.09
CA ALA A 162 1.77 10.74 -5.18
C ALA A 162 1.07 12.10 -5.09
N HIS A 163 0.61 12.49 -3.90
CA HIS A 163 0.00 13.80 -3.72
C HIS A 163 0.98 14.95 -3.93
N LEU A 164 2.22 14.83 -3.46
CA LEU A 164 3.26 15.85 -3.67
C LEU A 164 3.55 16.06 -5.16
N LEU A 165 3.77 14.99 -5.92
CA LEU A 165 4.01 15.08 -7.37
C LEU A 165 2.77 15.56 -8.14
N ASN A 166 1.57 15.15 -7.71
CA ASN A 166 0.33 15.68 -8.28
C ASN A 166 0.19 17.19 -8.02
N SER A 167 0.60 17.66 -6.85
CA SER A 167 0.48 19.08 -6.48
C SER A 167 1.37 20.01 -7.31
N VAL A 168 2.42 19.47 -7.92
CA VAL A 168 3.26 20.17 -8.91
C VAL A 168 2.92 19.78 -10.36
N TRP A 169 1.73 19.21 -10.56
CA TRP A 169 1.12 18.94 -11.87
C TRP A 169 1.87 17.93 -12.75
N LEU A 170 2.68 17.04 -12.14
CA LEU A 170 3.49 16.07 -12.87
C LEU A 170 2.71 14.85 -13.36
N PHE A 171 1.54 14.57 -12.80
CA PHE A 171 0.68 13.48 -13.28
C PHE A 171 -0.34 13.95 -14.28
N GLU A 172 -0.42 13.22 -15.39
CA GLU A 172 -1.46 13.41 -16.38
C GLU A 172 -2.69 12.58 -16.02
N LYS A 173 -2.52 11.35 -15.51
CA LYS A 173 -3.64 10.45 -15.22
C LYS A 173 -3.37 9.47 -14.08
N THR A 174 -4.34 9.34 -13.18
CA THR A 174 -4.41 8.31 -12.14
C THR A 174 -5.51 7.29 -12.46
N ILE A 175 -5.23 5.99 -12.36
CA ILE A 175 -6.20 4.91 -12.61
C ILE A 175 -6.03 3.81 -11.56
N ALA A 176 -7.13 3.27 -11.05
CA ALA A 176 -7.11 2.10 -10.18
C ALA A 176 -7.34 0.80 -10.99
N GLY A 177 -6.61 -0.26 -10.67
CA GLY A 177 -6.74 -1.58 -11.31
C GLY A 177 -5.92 -2.65 -10.62
N GLY A 178 -6.35 -3.91 -10.63
CA GLY A 178 -5.55 -5.03 -10.11
C GLY A 178 -5.23 -4.92 -8.62
N GLY A 179 -6.02 -4.17 -7.86
CA GLY A 179 -5.72 -3.85 -6.47
C GLY A 179 -4.69 -2.73 -6.23
N ALA A 180 -4.21 -2.05 -7.27
CA ALA A 180 -3.26 -0.94 -7.16
C ALA A 180 -3.80 0.36 -7.78
N THR A 181 -3.18 1.48 -7.43
CA THR A 181 -3.44 2.80 -8.01
C THR A 181 -2.20 3.24 -8.79
N PHE A 182 -2.39 3.41 -10.09
CA PHE A 182 -1.35 3.78 -11.05
C PHE A 182 -1.43 5.27 -11.35
N MET A 183 -0.30 5.95 -11.31
CA MET A 183 -0.15 7.33 -11.73
C MET A 183 0.83 7.40 -12.90
N GLN A 184 0.39 8.00 -14.01
CA GLN A 184 1.19 8.20 -15.22
C GLN A 184 1.46 9.69 -15.44
N GLY A 185 2.70 10.03 -15.77
CA GLY A 185 3.08 11.38 -16.16
C GLY A 185 4.59 11.59 -16.13
N LYS A 186 5.06 12.78 -15.77
CA LYS A 186 6.48 13.14 -15.74
C LYS A 186 7.09 12.84 -14.37
N VAL A 187 7.24 11.56 -14.06
CA VAL A 187 7.81 11.11 -12.78
C VAL A 187 9.34 11.24 -12.82
N PRO A 188 9.96 11.98 -11.88
CA PRO A 188 11.41 12.21 -11.86
C PRO A 188 12.21 11.01 -11.31
N MET A 189 11.53 9.93 -10.92
CA MET A 189 12.12 8.75 -10.26
C MET A 189 12.24 7.60 -11.27
N ALA A 190 13.48 7.17 -11.56
CA ALA A 190 13.88 5.89 -12.18
C ALA A 190 12.95 5.23 -13.22
N ASN A 191 12.31 6.02 -14.10
CA ASN A 191 11.22 5.63 -15.02
C ASN A 191 9.96 5.06 -14.33
N GLY A 192 10.05 4.34 -13.22
CA GLY A 192 8.93 3.85 -12.43
C GLY A 192 9.33 3.59 -10.97
N VAL A 193 8.34 3.60 -10.07
CA VAL A 193 8.53 3.18 -8.68
C VAL A 193 7.21 2.70 -8.08
N THR A 194 7.31 1.67 -7.24
CA THR A 194 6.17 1.10 -6.51
C THR A 194 6.33 1.26 -5.00
N PHE A 195 5.39 2.00 -4.42
CA PHE A 195 5.27 2.23 -2.98
C PHE A 195 3.96 1.64 -2.47
N GLY A 196 4.03 0.40 -1.99
CA GLY A 196 2.85 -0.29 -1.52
C GLY A 196 1.85 -0.50 -2.66
N SER A 197 0.61 -0.03 -2.48
CA SER A 197 -0.42 -0.05 -3.52
C SER A 197 -0.35 1.09 -4.55
N PHE A 198 0.62 2.00 -4.43
CA PHE A 198 0.78 3.14 -5.31
C PHE A 198 1.93 2.91 -6.29
N ILE A 199 1.61 2.97 -7.58
CA ILE A 199 2.56 2.74 -8.68
C ILE A 199 2.70 4.04 -9.46
N LEU A 200 3.91 4.60 -9.49
CA LEU A 200 4.22 5.85 -10.17
C LEU A 200 5.06 5.52 -11.39
N VAL A 201 4.62 5.93 -12.58
CA VAL A 201 5.31 5.60 -13.82
C VAL A 201 5.48 6.83 -14.71
N ASN A 202 6.68 6.96 -15.27
CA ASN A 202 7.00 7.93 -16.29
C ASN A 202 6.31 7.54 -17.61
N ASP A 203 5.59 8.47 -18.23
CA ASP A 203 4.91 8.23 -19.50
C ASP A 203 5.88 7.96 -20.67
N MET A 204 7.18 8.21 -20.50
CA MET A 204 8.25 8.05 -21.49
C MET A 204 7.95 8.76 -22.81
N GLY A 205 7.19 9.87 -22.76
CA GLY A 205 6.73 10.61 -23.94
C GLY A 205 5.64 9.89 -24.75
N GLY A 206 5.11 8.77 -24.27
CA GLY A 206 4.00 8.03 -24.87
C GLY A 206 2.62 8.48 -24.33
N PRO A 207 1.53 8.09 -25.00
CA PRO A 207 0.18 8.37 -24.50
C PRO A 207 -0.12 7.58 -23.22
N VAL A 208 -0.90 8.19 -22.32
CA VAL A 208 -1.39 7.51 -21.12
C VAL A 208 -2.19 6.26 -21.49
N VAL A 209 -1.90 5.15 -20.81
CA VAL A 209 -2.61 3.88 -20.99
C VAL A 209 -3.85 3.86 -20.10
N GLU A 210 -5.00 3.49 -20.66
CA GLU A 210 -6.24 3.39 -19.88
C GLU A 210 -6.45 2.00 -19.26
N LYS A 211 -5.91 0.96 -19.90
CA LYS A 211 -6.01 -0.43 -19.46
C LYS A 211 -4.61 -0.94 -19.06
N MET A 212 -4.34 -0.91 -17.76
CA MET A 212 -3.00 -1.19 -17.22
C MET A 212 -2.63 -2.68 -17.22
N LEU A 213 -3.63 -3.56 -17.18
CA LEU A 213 -3.46 -5.02 -17.02
C LEU A 213 -3.84 -5.78 -18.28
N VAL A 214 -3.40 -5.28 -19.44
CA VAL A 214 -3.63 -5.98 -20.71
C VAL A 214 -2.54 -7.03 -20.91
N PRO A 215 -2.90 -8.30 -21.25
CA PRO A 215 -1.92 -9.27 -21.68
C PRO A 215 -1.27 -8.81 -22.99
N GLY A 216 -0.05 -8.28 -22.93
CA GLY A 216 0.65 -7.79 -24.10
C GLY A 216 1.98 -7.08 -23.80
N ARG A 217 2.82 -6.93 -24.83
CA ARG A 217 4.10 -6.21 -24.79
C ARG A 217 4.14 -5.02 -25.75
N GLN A 218 2.97 -4.49 -26.10
CA GLN A 218 2.82 -3.61 -27.26
C GLN A 218 3.42 -2.21 -27.06
N SER A 219 3.81 -1.82 -25.85
CA SER A 219 4.53 -0.55 -25.59
C SER A 219 5.55 -0.65 -24.44
N PRO A 220 6.62 0.17 -24.45
CA PRO A 220 7.55 0.30 -23.33
C PRO A 220 6.83 0.65 -22.02
N LEU A 221 5.83 1.54 -22.07
CA LEU A 221 5.03 1.96 -20.92
C LEU A 221 4.25 0.79 -20.31
N LEU A 222 3.64 -0.07 -21.13
CA LEU A 222 2.93 -1.25 -20.63
C LEU A 222 3.89 -2.27 -19.99
N LYS A 223 5.10 -2.43 -20.55
CA LYS A 223 6.14 -3.26 -19.93
C LYS A 223 6.52 -2.71 -18.56
N LEU A 224 6.72 -1.40 -18.44
CA LEU A 224 7.07 -0.74 -17.20
C LEU A 224 5.95 -0.81 -16.15
N LEU A 225 4.70 -0.57 -16.54
CA LEU A 225 3.54 -0.72 -15.65
C LEU A 225 3.42 -2.16 -15.12
N ARG A 226 3.67 -3.17 -15.97
CA ARG A 226 3.67 -4.57 -15.55
C ARG A 226 4.82 -4.88 -14.60
N HIS A 227 6.00 -4.35 -14.88
CA HIS A 227 7.18 -4.47 -14.04
C HIS A 227 6.89 -3.94 -12.62
N GLU A 228 6.41 -2.69 -12.54
CA GLU A 228 6.01 -2.06 -11.27
C GLU A 228 4.87 -2.81 -10.56
N TYR A 229 3.91 -3.33 -11.32
CA TYR A 229 2.88 -4.19 -10.73
C TYR A 229 3.47 -5.47 -10.12
N GLY A 230 4.60 -5.97 -10.62
CA GLY A 230 5.36 -7.06 -10.01
C GLY A 230 5.88 -6.71 -8.61
N HIS A 231 6.37 -5.48 -8.44
CA HIS A 231 6.77 -4.94 -7.14
C HIS A 231 5.58 -4.77 -6.20
N TYR A 232 4.40 -4.39 -6.71
CA TYR A 232 3.17 -4.39 -5.92
C TYR A 232 2.82 -5.81 -5.42
N LEU A 233 2.97 -6.84 -6.26
CA LEU A 233 2.76 -8.23 -5.84
C LEU A 233 3.80 -8.72 -4.83
N GLN A 234 5.04 -8.22 -4.86
CA GLN A 234 6.01 -8.44 -3.79
C GLN A 234 5.51 -7.82 -2.49
N ASN A 235 5.09 -6.55 -2.54
CA ASN A 235 4.55 -5.83 -1.40
C ASN A 235 3.37 -6.55 -0.74
N ARG A 236 2.38 -7.00 -1.51
CA ARG A 236 1.23 -7.74 -0.96
C ARG A 236 1.65 -8.99 -0.18
N GLU A 237 2.71 -9.68 -0.63
CA GLU A 237 3.18 -10.90 0.02
C GLU A 237 4.09 -10.62 1.22
N SER A 238 4.84 -9.52 1.22
CA SER A 238 5.83 -9.22 2.26
C SER A 238 5.40 -8.22 3.32
N GLY A 239 4.34 -7.45 3.06
CA GLY A 239 3.88 -6.40 3.95
C GLY A 239 5.00 -5.43 4.30
N TRP A 240 5.12 -5.08 5.58
CA TRP A 240 6.13 -4.16 6.12
C TRP A 240 7.60 -4.51 5.85
N LEU A 241 7.91 -5.73 5.38
CA LEU A 241 9.27 -6.10 4.97
C LEU A 241 9.59 -5.70 3.54
N TYR A 242 8.59 -5.29 2.74
CA TYR A 242 8.74 -5.03 1.31
C TYR A 242 9.91 -4.10 1.01
N LEU A 243 9.95 -2.94 1.68
CA LEU A 243 10.94 -1.91 1.42
C LEU A 243 12.36 -2.45 1.66
N PHE A 244 12.55 -3.24 2.71
CA PHE A 244 13.87 -3.73 3.11
C PHE A 244 14.30 -4.97 2.32
N LYS A 245 13.33 -5.79 1.92
CA LYS A 245 13.60 -7.04 1.21
C LYS A 245 13.72 -6.85 -0.30
N TYR A 246 12.85 -6.02 -0.90
CA TYR A 246 12.78 -5.84 -2.36
C TYR A 246 13.06 -4.40 -2.77
N GLY A 247 12.44 -3.42 -2.13
CA GLY A 247 12.48 -2.01 -2.57
C GLY A 247 13.87 -1.37 -2.54
N ILE A 248 14.60 -1.47 -1.42
CA ILE A 248 15.95 -0.93 -1.27
C ILE A 248 16.94 -1.71 -2.17
N PRO A 249 16.93 -3.06 -2.20
CA PRO A 249 17.77 -3.80 -3.15
C PRO A 249 17.49 -3.45 -4.62
N SER A 250 16.22 -3.29 -5.01
CA SER A 250 15.81 -2.82 -6.34
C SER A 250 16.40 -1.45 -6.66
N ALA A 251 16.23 -0.47 -5.77
CA ALA A 251 16.82 0.87 -5.92
C ALA A 251 18.36 0.84 -5.96
N GLY A 252 18.98 -0.13 -5.30
CA GLY A 252 20.43 -0.39 -5.33
C GLY A 252 20.91 -1.14 -6.59
N MET A 253 20.05 -1.30 -7.60
CA MET A 253 20.33 -2.03 -8.85
C MET A 253 20.68 -3.52 -8.66
N ILE A 254 20.21 -4.14 -7.58
CA ILE A 254 20.33 -5.58 -7.41
C ILE A 254 19.35 -6.28 -8.37
N VAL A 255 19.80 -7.33 -9.05
CA VAL A 255 19.05 -7.94 -10.16
C VAL A 255 17.93 -8.88 -9.72
N TRP A 256 18.09 -9.57 -8.58
CA TRP A 256 17.13 -10.60 -8.16
C TRP A 256 15.73 -10.06 -7.82
N PRO A 257 15.55 -8.88 -7.16
CA PRO A 257 14.23 -8.32 -6.88
C PRO A 257 13.50 -7.95 -8.16
N GLU A 258 14.21 -7.36 -9.13
CA GLU A 258 13.70 -7.00 -10.46
C GLU A 258 13.19 -8.23 -11.22
N LYS A 259 14.01 -9.29 -11.24
CA LYS A 259 13.67 -10.55 -11.90
C LYS A 259 12.47 -11.25 -11.24
N ASP A 260 12.36 -11.17 -9.91
CA ASP A 260 11.21 -11.69 -9.16
C ASP A 260 9.94 -10.87 -9.39
N ALA A 261 10.05 -9.55 -9.55
CA ALA A 261 8.93 -8.66 -9.87
C ALA A 261 8.35 -9.02 -11.26
N GLU A 262 9.20 -9.08 -12.29
CA GLU A 262 8.81 -9.51 -13.65
C GLU A 262 8.18 -10.91 -13.64
N PHE A 263 8.74 -11.85 -12.87
CA PHE A 263 8.18 -13.20 -12.76
C PHE A 263 6.74 -13.18 -12.20
N ARG A 264 6.51 -12.43 -11.12
CA ARG A 264 5.19 -12.36 -10.46
C ARG A 264 4.15 -11.73 -11.37
N SER A 265 4.49 -10.62 -12.00
CA SER A 265 3.56 -9.92 -12.89
C SER A 265 3.30 -10.70 -14.18
N ASP A 266 4.31 -11.34 -14.77
CA ASP A 266 4.13 -12.22 -15.93
C ASP A 266 3.26 -13.43 -15.59
N ARG A 267 3.46 -14.06 -14.43
CA ARG A 267 2.63 -15.17 -14.00
C ARG A 267 1.18 -14.75 -13.81
N HIS A 268 0.96 -13.59 -13.23
CA HIS A 268 -0.38 -13.07 -12.93
C HIS A 268 -1.12 -12.52 -14.16
N LEU A 269 -0.41 -11.82 -15.06
CA LEU A 269 -1.04 -11.09 -16.16
C LEU A 269 -0.87 -11.76 -17.53
N LEU A 270 0.19 -12.54 -17.74
CA LEU A 270 0.47 -13.18 -19.03
C LEU A 270 0.14 -14.68 -18.99
N ILE A 271 0.79 -15.44 -18.11
CA ILE A 271 0.69 -16.91 -18.10
C ILE A 271 -0.74 -17.36 -17.77
N GLN A 272 -1.37 -16.76 -16.75
CA GLN A 272 -2.76 -17.03 -16.40
C GLN A 272 -3.76 -16.70 -17.53
N ASN A 273 -3.37 -15.83 -18.46
CA ASN A 273 -4.16 -15.40 -19.60
C ASN A 273 -3.64 -16.00 -20.94
N GLY A 274 -2.88 -17.09 -20.90
CA GLY A 274 -2.42 -17.82 -22.09
C GLY A 274 -1.38 -17.07 -22.94
N THR A 275 -0.70 -16.05 -22.39
CA THR A 275 0.29 -15.23 -23.09
C THR A 275 1.72 -15.61 -22.66
N THR A 276 2.66 -15.61 -23.61
CA THR A 276 4.06 -15.99 -23.36
C THR A 276 4.79 -15.01 -22.42
N PRO A 277 5.41 -15.47 -21.31
CA PRO A 277 6.13 -14.61 -20.37
C PRO A 277 7.41 -14.03 -20.95
N LEU A 278 7.90 -12.90 -20.40
CA LEU A 278 9.10 -12.19 -20.86
C LEU A 278 10.31 -13.11 -20.90
N PHE A 279 10.47 -13.93 -19.87
CA PHE A 279 11.52 -14.92 -19.79
C PHE A 279 10.96 -16.33 -19.95
N LYS A 280 11.45 -17.06 -20.95
CA LYS A 280 11.09 -18.48 -21.18
C LYS A 280 11.44 -19.37 -19.97
N SER A 281 12.41 -18.97 -19.15
CA SER A 281 12.87 -19.70 -17.96
C SER A 281 11.87 -19.69 -16.79
N TYR A 282 10.85 -18.84 -16.83
CA TYR A 282 9.84 -18.75 -15.77
C TYR A 282 8.92 -19.97 -15.68
N GLY A 283 8.76 -20.73 -16.76
CA GLY A 283 7.82 -21.85 -16.81
C GLY A 283 8.16 -23.01 -15.87
N ASN A 284 9.45 -23.36 -15.72
CA ASN A 284 9.84 -24.64 -15.12
C ASN A 284 10.87 -24.56 -13.98
N THR A 285 11.65 -23.48 -13.83
CA THR A 285 12.79 -23.46 -12.89
C THR A 285 12.81 -22.30 -11.90
N TYR A 286 12.16 -21.17 -12.21
CA TYR A 286 12.19 -20.02 -11.32
C TYR A 286 11.12 -20.11 -10.22
N GLN A 287 11.54 -19.99 -8.97
CA GLN A 287 10.64 -19.91 -7.82
C GLN A 287 10.58 -18.47 -7.31
N LYS A 288 9.37 -18.02 -6.96
CA LYS A 288 9.21 -16.72 -6.31
C LYS A 288 9.98 -16.69 -5.00
N ILE A 289 10.69 -15.59 -4.76
CA ILE A 289 11.42 -15.39 -3.52
C ILE A 289 10.45 -14.85 -2.48
N LYS A 290 10.27 -15.57 -1.37
CA LYS A 290 9.39 -15.18 -0.27
C LYS A 290 10.16 -14.55 0.89
N PRO A 291 9.50 -13.71 1.70
CA PRO A 291 9.99 -13.38 3.03
C PRO A 291 10.23 -14.65 3.85
N ALA A 292 11.36 -14.71 4.54
CA ALA A 292 11.64 -15.80 5.44
C ALA A 292 10.99 -15.52 6.80
N TRP A 293 10.55 -16.57 7.50
CA TRP A 293 9.92 -16.43 8.81
C TRP A 293 10.85 -15.73 9.82
N TRP A 294 12.15 -15.94 9.72
CA TRP A 294 13.13 -15.32 10.61
C TRP A 294 13.26 -13.81 10.39
N GLU A 295 13.01 -13.30 9.17
CA GLU A 295 13.03 -11.85 8.90
C GLU A 295 11.93 -11.15 9.71
N PHE A 296 10.74 -11.76 9.77
CA PHE A 296 9.65 -11.30 10.63
C PHE A 296 9.96 -11.49 12.11
N ALA A 297 10.45 -12.66 12.51
CA ALA A 297 10.75 -12.96 13.90
C ALA A 297 11.80 -12.00 14.48
N LEU A 298 12.88 -11.74 13.73
CA LEU A 298 13.93 -10.80 14.11
C LEU A 298 13.35 -9.41 14.38
N MET A 299 12.53 -8.90 13.44
CA MET A 299 11.95 -7.58 13.54
C MET A 299 10.97 -7.46 14.72
N ILE A 300 10.07 -8.45 14.89
CA ILE A 300 9.12 -8.46 16.01
C ILE A 300 9.86 -8.53 17.35
N ILE A 301 10.81 -9.47 17.50
CA ILE A 301 11.57 -9.65 18.75
C ILE A 301 12.35 -8.39 19.10
N ALA A 302 13.04 -7.78 18.12
CA ALA A 302 13.84 -6.58 18.37
C ALA A 302 12.97 -5.38 18.75
N ILE A 303 11.86 -5.16 18.05
CA ILE A 303 10.93 -4.06 18.35
C ILE A 303 10.33 -4.25 19.74
N THR A 304 9.82 -5.44 20.04
CA THR A 304 9.20 -5.72 21.34
C THR A 304 10.21 -5.60 22.46
N ALA A 305 11.39 -6.20 22.34
CA ALA A 305 12.44 -6.10 23.35
C ALA A 305 12.87 -4.65 23.57
N ALA A 306 13.13 -3.89 22.50
CA ALA A 306 13.54 -2.49 22.64
C ALA A 306 12.42 -1.61 23.20
N ALA A 307 11.17 -1.84 22.79
CA ALA A 307 10.02 -1.10 23.32
C ALA A 307 9.79 -1.36 24.81
N LEU A 308 9.99 -2.60 25.27
CA LEU A 308 9.91 -2.95 26.69
C LEU A 308 11.00 -2.29 27.54
N TRP A 309 12.17 -1.99 26.96
CA TRP A 309 13.32 -1.46 27.70
C TRP A 309 13.46 0.06 27.61
N GLY A 310 13.13 0.66 26.46
CA GLY A 310 13.34 2.08 26.19
C GLY A 310 12.11 2.79 25.64
N GLY A 311 10.93 2.17 25.75
CA GLY A 311 9.67 2.73 25.27
C GLY A 311 9.55 2.78 23.74
N PRO A 312 8.49 3.45 23.23
CA PRO A 312 8.17 3.44 21.80
C PRO A 312 9.31 3.93 20.88
N ALA A 313 10.08 4.91 21.33
CA ALA A 313 11.22 5.43 20.57
C ALA A 313 12.33 4.39 20.37
N ALA A 314 12.64 3.60 21.41
CA ALA A 314 13.59 2.49 21.30
C ALA A 314 13.06 1.39 20.38
N GLY A 315 11.76 1.08 20.45
CA GLY A 315 11.10 0.17 19.50
C GLY A 315 11.24 0.61 18.05
N ALA A 316 11.03 1.90 17.76
CA ALA A 316 11.24 2.48 16.42
C ALA A 316 12.71 2.42 15.98
N GLY A 317 13.65 2.68 16.89
CA GLY A 317 15.09 2.52 16.61
C GLY A 317 15.46 1.09 16.27
N ALA A 318 14.93 0.11 17.02
CA ALA A 318 15.15 -1.31 16.75
C ALA A 318 14.52 -1.77 15.42
N TRP A 319 13.35 -1.22 15.06
CA TRP A 319 12.77 -1.42 13.73
C TRP A 319 13.74 -0.94 12.63
N LEU A 320 14.26 0.28 12.72
CA LEU A 320 15.22 0.82 11.73
C LEU A 320 16.50 -0.01 11.64
N MET A 321 17.05 -0.44 12.79
CA MET A 321 18.26 -1.26 12.81
C MET A 321 18.03 -2.64 12.17
N THR A 322 16.95 -3.34 12.55
CA THR A 322 16.64 -4.66 11.99
C THR A 322 16.29 -4.59 10.52
N ALA A 323 15.55 -3.57 10.11
CA ALA A 323 15.30 -3.23 8.72
C ALA A 323 16.61 -3.07 7.92
N GLY A 324 17.58 -2.32 8.46
CA GLY A 324 18.90 -2.16 7.85
C GLY A 324 19.67 -3.48 7.73
N VAL A 325 19.61 -4.34 8.75
CA VAL A 325 20.21 -5.69 8.71
C VAL A 325 19.57 -6.54 7.61
N ILE A 326 18.24 -6.58 7.54
CA ILE A 326 17.50 -7.34 6.52
C ILE A 326 17.84 -6.81 5.12
N ALA A 327 17.90 -5.50 4.94
CA ALA A 327 18.31 -4.91 3.67
C ALA A 327 19.75 -5.31 3.30
N ALA A 328 20.70 -5.22 4.24
CA ALA A 328 22.08 -5.61 4.01
C ALA A 328 22.25 -7.09 3.60
N PHE A 329 21.46 -8.00 4.20
CA PHE A 329 21.43 -9.41 3.79
C PHE A 329 20.89 -9.61 2.38
N ASN A 330 19.91 -8.79 1.98
CA ASN A 330 19.24 -8.89 0.68
C ASN A 330 19.95 -8.10 -0.44
N LEU A 331 20.89 -7.22 -0.10
CA LEU A 331 21.81 -6.57 -1.04
C LEU A 331 22.90 -7.51 -1.61
N LYS A 332 23.11 -8.68 -1.00
CA LYS A 332 24.01 -9.68 -1.57
C LYS A 332 23.38 -10.30 -2.81
N ASN A 333 24.10 -10.27 -3.93
CA ASN A 333 23.69 -10.97 -5.15
C ASN A 333 23.45 -12.46 -4.82
N ARG A 334 22.27 -12.95 -5.19
CA ARG A 334 21.81 -14.34 -5.00
C ARG A 334 21.87 -15.12 -6.29
#